data_AF-X0URU6-F1
#
_entry.id   AF-X0URU6-F1
#
_cell.length_a   1.000
_cell.length_b   1.000
_cell.length_c   1.000
_cell.angle_alpha   90.00
_cell.angle_beta   90.00
_cell.angle_gamma   90.00
#
_symmetry.space_group_name_H-M   'P 1'
#
loop_
_entity.id
_entity.type
_entity.pdbx_description
1 polymer ?
#
loop_
_entity_poly.entity_id
_entity_poly.type
_entity_poly.pdbx_seq_one_letter_code
_entity_poly.pdbx_strand_id
1 'polypeptide(L)'
;FIVADMPIDKLQELAEKDYVVKLDTAERVLEPQNDLAVQKINADDVWGLGYDGTGVTIAVLDSGLDTSHDDIPPPTFSKDYWNWPTLDDTIANQVTGHGTHVTGSALGRGTQSSGVYKGSAPDADLVFLKIGNDTNSNASTDAMINAIKDAVAVYNADIITMSYGGWDTYHDGTSQEAQAVDYAVSQGAVVFISAGNDADDDEHYSGTVTASSSTGFIQVNVTGAGTNNTAVAYNLVWFDGTGTNNDLELEYYDSSYVLLASTNYAQQESSRG
;
A
#
# COMPACT_ATOMS: atom_id res chain seq x y z
N PHE A 1 7.62 -28.03 -9.33
CA PHE A 1 7.29 -28.18 -7.89
C PHE A 1 6.79 -29.60 -7.67
N ILE A 2 7.05 -30.17 -6.50
CA ILE A 2 6.59 -31.52 -6.11
C ILE A 2 5.93 -31.36 -4.75
N VAL A 3 4.72 -31.88 -4.58
CA VAL A 3 4.07 -32.04 -3.27
C VAL A 3 4.25 -33.48 -2.87
N ALA A 4 4.80 -33.73 -1.68
CA ALA A 4 5.06 -35.08 -1.19
C ALA A 4 4.91 -35.12 0.33
N ASP A 5 4.32 -36.20 0.83
CA ASP A 5 4.37 -36.51 2.25
C ASP A 5 5.76 -37.02 2.60
N MET A 6 6.39 -36.45 3.62
CA MET A 6 7.68 -36.91 4.09
C MET A 6 7.78 -36.86 5.62
N PRO A 7 8.54 -37.79 6.23
CA PRO A 7 8.86 -37.71 7.65
C PRO A 7 9.64 -36.42 7.98
N ILE A 8 9.29 -35.75 9.08
CA ILE A 8 9.88 -34.46 9.47
C ILE A 8 11.39 -34.58 9.77
N ASP A 9 11.85 -35.76 10.21
CA ASP A 9 13.25 -36.06 10.48
C ASP A 9 14.09 -36.21 9.19
N LYS A 10 13.44 -36.28 8.03
CA LYS A 10 14.08 -36.32 6.70
C LYS A 10 14.18 -34.95 6.03
N LEU A 11 13.62 -33.91 6.65
CA LEU A 11 13.58 -32.57 6.06
C LEU A 11 14.99 -32.02 5.81
N GLN A 12 15.89 -32.18 6.78
CA GLN A 12 17.26 -31.68 6.68
C GLN A 12 18.07 -32.44 5.61
N GLU A 13 17.93 -33.77 5.55
CA GLU A 13 18.58 -34.61 4.52
C GLU A 13 18.13 -34.22 3.10
N LEU A 14 16.87 -33.81 2.94
CA LEU A 14 16.34 -33.32 1.67
C LEU A 14 16.79 -31.90 1.37
N ALA A 15 16.84 -31.01 2.36
CA ALA A 15 17.28 -29.63 2.21
C ALA A 15 18.75 -29.51 1.74
N GLU A 16 19.57 -30.49 2.10
CA GLU A 16 20.98 -30.57 1.71
C GLU A 16 21.21 -31.04 0.27
N LYS A 17 20.17 -31.47 -0.46
CA LYS A 17 20.31 -31.92 -1.85
C LYS A 17 20.50 -30.74 -2.78
N ASP A 18 21.49 -30.85 -3.65
CA ASP A 18 21.96 -29.83 -4.58
C ASP A 18 20.86 -29.35 -5.56
N TYR A 19 19.85 -30.20 -5.78
CA TYR A 19 18.70 -29.93 -6.65
C TYR A 19 17.48 -29.36 -5.92
N VAL A 20 17.53 -29.22 -4.59
CA VAL A 20 16.45 -28.65 -3.78
C VAL A 20 16.69 -27.16 -3.61
N VAL A 21 15.92 -26.36 -4.34
CA VAL A 21 16.02 -24.90 -4.34
C VAL A 21 15.26 -24.28 -3.16
N LYS A 22 14.11 -24.86 -2.79
CA LYS A 22 13.26 -24.41 -1.68
C LYS A 22 12.46 -25.59 -1.14
N LEU A 23 12.35 -25.68 0.18
CA LEU A 23 11.36 -26.49 0.87
C LEU A 23 10.35 -25.56 1.51
N ASP A 24 9.07 -25.90 1.40
CA ASP A 24 7.97 -25.18 2.02
C ASP A 24 6.94 -26.21 2.50
N THR A 25 6.11 -25.83 3.47
CA THR A 25 5.03 -26.70 3.92
C THR A 25 3.80 -26.54 3.02
N ALA A 26 3.20 -27.65 2.61
CA ALA A 26 1.90 -27.66 1.96
C ALA A 26 0.73 -27.61 2.98
N GLU A 27 1.03 -27.59 4.28
CA GLU A 27 0.04 -27.59 5.36
C GLU A 27 -0.45 -26.20 5.75
N ARG A 28 0.03 -25.14 5.08
CA ARG A 28 -0.40 -23.77 5.36
C ARG A 28 -1.88 -23.59 5.02
N VAL A 29 -2.73 -23.81 6.01
CA VAL A 29 -4.11 -23.35 6.02
C VAL A 29 -4.08 -21.89 6.45
N LEU A 30 -4.49 -21.00 5.55
CA LEU A 30 -4.72 -19.61 5.91
C LEU A 30 -6.05 -19.55 6.67
N GLU A 31 -5.98 -19.12 7.93
CA GLU A 31 -7.15 -18.87 8.76
C GLU A 31 -7.36 -17.35 8.89
N PRO A 32 -8.60 -16.88 9.04
CA PRO A 32 -8.84 -15.50 9.43
C PRO A 32 -8.18 -15.23 10.79
N GLN A 33 -7.45 -14.12 10.90
CA GLN A 33 -6.71 -13.75 12.12
C GLN A 33 -7.07 -12.34 12.60
N ASN A 34 -8.27 -11.86 12.24
CA ASN A 34 -8.71 -10.54 12.67
C ASN A 34 -8.78 -10.41 14.19
N ASP A 35 -9.10 -11.50 14.91
CA ASP A 35 -9.06 -11.57 16.37
C ASP A 35 -7.68 -11.25 16.95
N LEU A 36 -6.60 -11.71 16.29
CA LEU A 36 -5.23 -11.39 16.66
C LEU A 36 -4.83 -9.98 16.22
N ALA A 37 -5.27 -9.56 15.04
CA ALA A 37 -4.95 -8.24 14.48
C ALA A 37 -5.52 -7.11 15.34
N VAL A 38 -6.81 -7.20 15.70
CA VAL A 38 -7.48 -6.18 16.53
C VAL A 38 -6.89 -6.09 17.93
N GLN A 39 -6.49 -7.22 18.53
CA GLN A 39 -5.75 -7.23 19.80
C GLN A 39 -4.37 -6.59 19.67
N LYS A 40 -3.67 -6.80 18.55
CA LYS A 40 -2.32 -6.23 18.35
C LYS A 40 -2.32 -4.71 18.25
N ILE A 41 -3.40 -4.13 17.77
CA ILE A 41 -3.58 -2.68 17.69
C ILE A 41 -4.44 -2.13 18.85
N ASN A 42 -4.83 -2.98 19.81
CA ASN A 42 -5.72 -2.66 20.93
C ASN A 42 -7.07 -2.04 20.50
N ALA A 43 -7.60 -2.45 19.35
CA ALA A 43 -8.93 -2.02 18.90
C ALA A 43 -10.04 -2.60 19.79
N ASP A 44 -9.85 -3.80 20.30
CA ASP A 44 -10.79 -4.46 21.22
C ASP A 44 -10.93 -3.74 22.57
N ASP A 45 -9.86 -3.11 23.05
CA ASP A 45 -9.89 -2.29 24.26
C ASP A 45 -10.86 -1.09 24.12
N VAL A 46 -10.87 -0.44 22.95
CA VAL A 46 -11.70 0.76 22.72
C VAL A 46 -13.16 0.42 22.38
N TRP A 47 -13.42 -0.76 21.82
CA TRP A 47 -14.79 -1.26 21.68
C TRP A 47 -15.50 -1.36 23.05
N GLY A 48 -14.77 -1.79 24.09
CA GLY A 48 -15.28 -1.85 25.47
C GLY A 48 -15.65 -0.48 26.05
N LEU A 49 -15.16 0.60 25.45
CA LEU A 49 -15.49 1.99 25.80
C LEU A 49 -16.65 2.56 24.97
N GLY A 50 -17.19 1.80 24.01
CA GLY A 50 -18.24 2.22 23.09
C GLY A 50 -17.75 2.89 21.81
N TYR A 51 -16.48 2.69 21.43
CA TYR A 51 -15.92 3.19 20.18
C TYR A 51 -15.66 2.04 19.21
N ASP A 52 -16.62 1.74 18.34
CA ASP A 52 -16.61 0.62 17.37
C ASP A 52 -16.73 1.06 15.90
N GLY A 53 -16.60 2.37 15.66
CA GLY A 53 -16.78 2.97 14.34
C GLY A 53 -18.18 3.55 14.10
N THR A 54 -19.13 3.39 15.02
CA THR A 54 -20.47 3.98 14.88
C THR A 54 -20.39 5.48 14.53
N GLY A 55 -21.01 5.86 13.41
CA GLY A 55 -21.07 7.24 12.91
C GLY A 55 -19.85 7.69 12.11
N VAL A 56 -18.90 6.78 11.83
CA VAL A 56 -17.76 7.01 10.95
C VAL A 56 -18.02 6.34 9.60
N THR A 57 -17.76 7.05 8.51
CA THR A 57 -17.82 6.50 7.15
C THR A 57 -16.42 6.15 6.66
N ILE A 58 -16.19 4.90 6.29
CA ILE A 58 -14.93 4.41 5.74
C ILE A 58 -15.12 4.09 4.26
N ALA A 59 -14.38 4.79 3.40
CA ALA A 59 -14.26 4.48 1.98
C ALA A 59 -13.14 3.48 1.74
N VAL A 60 -13.50 2.31 1.22
CA VAL A 60 -12.55 1.29 0.75
C VAL A 60 -12.41 1.42 -0.75
N LEU A 61 -11.19 1.75 -1.21
CA LEU A 61 -10.83 1.87 -2.62
C LEU A 61 -10.02 0.64 -3.03
N ASP A 62 -10.65 -0.28 -3.77
CA ASP A 62 -10.03 -1.58 -4.05
C ASP A 62 -10.52 -2.19 -5.39
N SER A 63 -10.16 -3.45 -5.64
CA SER A 63 -10.41 -4.19 -6.89
C SER A 63 -11.80 -4.81 -7.00
N GLY A 64 -12.60 -4.74 -5.94
CA GLY A 64 -13.98 -5.21 -5.90
C GLY A 64 -14.32 -5.94 -4.60
N LEU A 65 -15.60 -6.25 -4.45
CA LEU A 65 -16.18 -6.74 -3.19
C LEU A 65 -17.03 -7.99 -3.44
N ASP A 66 -16.94 -8.96 -2.54
CA ASP A 66 -17.95 -10.01 -2.44
C ASP A 66 -19.20 -9.44 -1.75
N THR A 67 -20.11 -8.90 -2.55
CA THR A 67 -21.35 -8.28 -2.07
C THR A 67 -22.34 -9.27 -1.49
N SER A 68 -22.05 -10.58 -1.56
CA SER A 68 -22.87 -11.64 -0.97
C SER A 68 -22.36 -12.13 0.39
N HIS A 69 -21.23 -11.60 0.88
CA HIS A 69 -20.61 -12.05 2.11
C HIS A 69 -21.33 -11.49 3.35
N ASP A 70 -22.02 -12.34 4.11
CA ASP A 70 -22.86 -11.96 5.27
C ASP A 70 -22.12 -11.22 6.40
N ASP A 71 -20.79 -11.36 6.47
CA ASP A 71 -19.95 -10.67 7.47
C ASP A 71 -19.60 -9.23 7.08
N ILE A 72 -19.73 -8.89 5.79
CA ILE A 72 -19.40 -7.56 5.28
C ILE A 72 -20.65 -6.69 5.36
N PRO A 73 -20.57 -5.48 5.95
CA PRO A 73 -21.69 -4.55 5.90
C PRO A 73 -22.06 -4.22 4.45
N PRO A 74 -23.34 -4.20 4.07
CA PRO A 74 -23.74 -3.67 2.77
C PRO A 74 -23.25 -2.22 2.63
N PRO A 75 -22.60 -1.85 1.50
CA PRO A 75 -22.17 -0.48 1.31
C PRO A 75 -23.35 0.48 1.37
N THR A 76 -23.20 1.60 2.10
CA THR A 76 -24.15 2.72 2.06
C THR A 76 -24.11 3.38 0.68
N PHE A 77 -22.92 3.43 0.08
CA PHE A 77 -22.70 3.82 -1.31
C PHE A 77 -21.64 2.93 -1.95
N SER A 78 -21.79 2.73 -3.26
CA SER A 78 -20.78 2.06 -4.05
C SER A 78 -20.74 2.57 -5.48
N LYS A 79 -19.57 2.51 -6.09
CA LYS A 79 -19.39 2.89 -7.50
C LYS A 79 -18.16 2.20 -8.09
N ASP A 80 -18.24 1.83 -9.37
CA ASP A 80 -17.12 1.34 -10.15
C ASP A 80 -16.48 2.46 -10.98
N TYR A 81 -15.20 2.75 -10.68
CA TYR A 81 -14.32 3.68 -11.38
C TYR A 81 -13.32 2.96 -12.29
N TRP A 82 -13.24 1.63 -12.29
CA TRP A 82 -12.23 0.86 -13.02
C TRP A 82 -12.12 1.24 -14.50
N ASN A 83 -13.25 1.46 -15.16
CA ASN A 83 -13.33 1.85 -16.57
C ASN A 83 -13.50 3.37 -16.78
N TRP A 84 -12.95 4.18 -15.87
CA TRP A 84 -13.01 5.63 -15.94
C TRP A 84 -12.68 6.15 -17.36
N PRO A 85 -13.44 7.14 -17.90
CA PRO A 85 -14.52 7.92 -17.26
C PRO A 85 -15.91 7.26 -17.30
N THR A 86 -16.02 6.01 -17.75
CA THR A 86 -17.29 5.29 -17.70
C THR A 86 -17.47 4.71 -16.31
N LEU A 87 -18.45 5.24 -15.59
CA LEU A 87 -18.85 4.74 -14.28
C LEU A 87 -20.00 3.73 -14.40
N ASP A 88 -19.97 2.71 -13.57
CA ASP A 88 -21.12 1.83 -13.34
C ASP A 88 -21.22 1.42 -11.85
N ASP A 89 -22.18 0.56 -11.52
CA ASP A 89 -22.47 0.17 -10.13
C ASP A 89 -21.97 -1.25 -9.78
N THR A 90 -21.22 -1.89 -10.68
CA THR A 90 -20.82 -3.29 -10.59
C THR A 90 -19.52 -3.45 -9.82
N ILE A 91 -19.60 -3.36 -8.50
CA ILE A 91 -18.43 -3.53 -7.63
C ILE A 91 -18.06 -5.00 -7.37
N ALA A 92 -18.92 -5.94 -7.78
CA ALA A 92 -18.79 -7.34 -7.41
C ALA A 92 -17.53 -7.99 -8.00
N ASN A 93 -16.70 -8.61 -7.16
CA ASN A 93 -15.51 -9.36 -7.58
C ASN A 93 -15.20 -10.48 -6.59
N GLN A 94 -14.99 -11.70 -7.10
CA GLN A 94 -14.67 -12.90 -6.32
C GLN A 94 -13.40 -13.62 -6.81
N VAL A 95 -12.58 -12.97 -7.66
CA VAL A 95 -11.42 -13.62 -8.28
C VAL A 95 -10.31 -13.85 -7.26
N THR A 96 -9.84 -12.82 -6.56
CA THR A 96 -8.84 -12.97 -5.47
C THR A 96 -9.45 -12.71 -4.10
N GLY A 97 -10.50 -11.88 -4.03
CA GLY A 97 -11.12 -11.46 -2.77
C GLY A 97 -10.31 -10.39 -2.03
N HIS A 98 -9.38 -9.70 -2.68
CA HIS A 98 -8.54 -8.67 -2.06
C HIS A 98 -9.37 -7.56 -1.40
N GLY A 99 -10.25 -6.89 -2.14
CA GLY A 99 -11.10 -5.84 -1.59
C GLY A 99 -12.08 -6.34 -0.52
N THR A 100 -12.56 -7.58 -0.61
CA THR A 100 -13.33 -8.24 0.46
C THR A 100 -12.50 -8.43 1.73
N HIS A 101 -11.25 -8.88 1.59
CA HIS A 101 -10.34 -9.08 2.72
C HIS A 101 -9.97 -7.76 3.40
N VAL A 102 -9.65 -6.71 2.62
CA VAL A 102 -9.38 -5.37 3.12
C VAL A 102 -10.61 -4.81 3.85
N THR A 103 -11.79 -4.95 3.25
CA THR A 103 -13.06 -4.52 3.86
C THR A 103 -13.34 -5.29 5.15
N GLY A 104 -13.13 -6.61 5.17
CA GLY A 104 -13.29 -7.43 6.37
C GLY A 104 -12.34 -7.06 7.50
N SER A 105 -11.10 -6.71 7.17
CA SER A 105 -10.09 -6.24 8.14
C SER A 105 -10.49 -4.92 8.80
N ALA A 106 -11.09 -4.01 8.04
CA ALA A 106 -11.52 -2.71 8.55
C ALA A 106 -12.91 -2.76 9.21
N LEU A 107 -13.91 -3.37 8.59
CA LEU A 107 -15.33 -3.27 8.97
C LEU A 107 -16.05 -4.63 9.07
N GLY A 108 -15.36 -5.77 9.03
CA GLY A 108 -15.98 -7.08 9.17
C GLY A 108 -16.76 -7.19 10.48
N ARG A 109 -18.05 -7.55 10.42
CA ARG A 109 -18.94 -7.55 11.58
C ARG A 109 -18.75 -8.76 12.49
N GLY A 110 -18.06 -9.79 12.02
CA GLY A 110 -17.90 -11.06 12.73
C GLY A 110 -19.22 -11.84 12.94
N THR A 111 -20.30 -11.50 12.24
CA THR A 111 -21.60 -12.22 12.28
C THR A 111 -21.44 -13.70 11.92
N GLN A 112 -20.54 -14.04 11.01
CA GLN A 112 -20.27 -15.42 10.58
C GLN A 112 -19.37 -16.19 11.55
N SER A 113 -18.82 -15.52 12.56
CA SER A 113 -17.89 -16.08 13.55
C SER A 113 -18.33 -15.85 15.00
N SER A 114 -19.60 -15.49 15.23
CA SER A 114 -20.11 -15.12 16.57
C SER A 114 -19.30 -13.99 17.24
N GLY A 115 -18.77 -13.08 16.44
CA GLY A 115 -17.99 -11.91 16.86
C GLY A 115 -16.50 -12.17 17.08
N VAL A 116 -15.97 -13.35 16.72
CA VAL A 116 -14.54 -13.67 16.89
C VAL A 116 -13.69 -12.88 15.88
N TYR A 117 -13.99 -12.99 14.59
CA TYR A 117 -13.22 -12.36 13.51
C TYR A 117 -13.85 -11.02 13.11
N LYS A 118 -13.78 -10.03 14.00
CA LYS A 118 -14.26 -8.67 13.72
C LYS A 118 -13.14 -7.79 13.17
N GLY A 119 -13.48 -6.95 12.20
CA GLY A 119 -12.61 -5.86 11.76
C GLY A 119 -12.47 -4.78 12.84
N SER A 120 -11.56 -3.84 12.62
CA SER A 120 -11.22 -2.79 13.59
C SER A 120 -12.37 -1.85 13.97
N ALA A 121 -13.27 -1.56 13.02
CA ALA A 121 -14.41 -0.66 13.16
C ALA A 121 -15.69 -1.33 12.61
N PRO A 122 -16.20 -2.37 13.31
CA PRO A 122 -17.26 -3.23 12.79
C PRO A 122 -18.61 -2.52 12.56
N ASP A 123 -18.84 -1.39 13.22
CA ASP A 123 -20.09 -0.62 13.12
C ASP A 123 -19.95 0.69 12.32
N ALA A 124 -18.83 0.87 11.62
CA ALA A 124 -18.67 1.97 10.66
C ALA A 124 -19.50 1.75 9.37
N ASP A 125 -19.84 2.84 8.71
CA ASP A 125 -20.54 2.83 7.42
C ASP A 125 -19.55 2.60 6.27
N LEU A 126 -19.85 1.64 5.39
CA LEU A 126 -18.99 1.31 4.26
C LEU A 126 -19.36 2.11 3.02
N VAL A 127 -18.39 2.82 2.45
CA VAL A 127 -18.41 3.27 1.05
C VAL A 127 -17.43 2.39 0.27
N PHE A 128 -17.87 1.75 -0.81
CA PHE A 128 -16.97 0.90 -1.60
C PHE A 128 -16.77 1.44 -3.01
N LEU A 129 -15.55 1.88 -3.32
CA LEU A 129 -15.21 2.44 -4.64
C LEU A 129 -14.26 1.48 -5.35
N LYS A 130 -14.75 0.82 -6.38
CA LYS A 130 -13.93 -0.11 -7.17
C LYS A 130 -13.03 0.69 -8.11
N ILE A 131 -11.72 0.63 -7.90
CA ILE A 131 -10.71 1.36 -8.69
C ILE A 131 -9.89 0.45 -9.61
N GLY A 132 -9.91 -0.85 -9.32
CA GLY A 132 -9.01 -1.84 -9.91
C GLY A 132 -9.74 -3.11 -10.33
N ASN A 133 -8.98 -4.06 -10.86
CA ASN A 133 -9.42 -5.42 -11.16
C ASN A 133 -8.33 -6.40 -10.73
N ASP A 134 -8.72 -7.47 -10.03
CA ASP A 134 -7.78 -8.48 -9.55
C ASP A 134 -7.21 -9.38 -10.65
N THR A 135 -7.88 -9.50 -11.80
CA THR A 135 -7.44 -10.34 -12.93
C THR A 135 -6.04 -9.95 -13.42
N ASN A 136 -5.70 -8.67 -13.32
CA ASN A 136 -4.39 -8.14 -13.68
C ASN A 136 -3.73 -7.34 -12.53
N SER A 137 -4.33 -7.35 -11.34
CA SER A 137 -3.85 -6.63 -10.15
C SER A 137 -3.52 -5.17 -10.42
N ASN A 138 -4.33 -4.51 -11.26
CA ASN A 138 -4.08 -3.16 -11.73
C ASN A 138 -5.22 -2.21 -11.33
N ALA A 139 -4.88 -0.93 -11.14
CA ALA A 139 -5.78 0.20 -10.96
C ALA A 139 -5.22 1.36 -11.78
N SER A 140 -6.05 2.06 -12.55
CA SER A 140 -5.56 3.22 -13.31
C SER A 140 -5.42 4.45 -12.39
N THR A 141 -4.41 5.28 -12.63
CA THR A 141 -4.23 6.58 -11.96
C THR A 141 -5.50 7.43 -11.99
N ASP A 142 -6.17 7.49 -13.14
CA ASP A 142 -7.41 8.27 -13.28
C ASP A 142 -8.54 7.73 -12.39
N ALA A 143 -8.71 6.41 -12.32
CA ALA A 143 -9.70 5.79 -11.43
C ALA A 143 -9.40 6.10 -9.96
N MET A 144 -8.13 5.96 -9.54
CA MET A 144 -7.70 6.26 -8.17
C MET A 144 -7.96 7.72 -7.80
N ILE A 145 -7.50 8.68 -8.62
CA ILE A 145 -7.66 10.11 -8.36
C ILE A 145 -9.14 10.50 -8.21
N ASN A 146 -9.99 10.05 -9.13
CA ASN A 146 -11.40 10.42 -9.10
C ASN A 146 -12.14 9.74 -7.95
N ALA A 147 -11.83 8.48 -7.65
CA ALA A 147 -12.40 7.80 -6.49
C ALA A 147 -11.98 8.47 -5.16
N ILE A 148 -10.70 8.85 -4.99
CA ILE A 148 -10.23 9.56 -3.78
C ILE A 148 -10.98 10.88 -3.59
N LYS A 149 -11.15 11.66 -4.66
CA LYS A 149 -11.84 12.94 -4.61
C LYS A 149 -13.33 12.76 -4.30
N ASP A 150 -13.99 11.81 -4.97
CA ASP A 150 -15.42 11.57 -4.77
C ASP A 150 -15.73 10.93 -3.41
N ALA A 151 -14.81 10.14 -2.85
CA ALA A 151 -14.92 9.59 -1.49
C ALA A 151 -15.25 10.69 -0.48
N VAL A 152 -14.54 11.84 -0.53
CA VAL A 152 -14.84 12.98 0.35
C VAL A 152 -15.94 13.88 -0.19
N ALA A 153 -15.91 14.22 -1.48
CA ALA A 153 -16.75 15.29 -2.03
C ALA A 153 -18.20 14.85 -2.29
N VAL A 154 -18.41 13.57 -2.59
CA VAL A 154 -19.71 13.00 -2.97
C VAL A 154 -20.22 12.09 -1.86
N TYR A 155 -19.35 11.28 -1.27
CA TYR A 155 -19.73 10.24 -0.32
C TYR A 155 -19.44 10.59 1.15
N ASN A 156 -18.82 11.75 1.41
CA ASN A 156 -18.57 12.28 2.75
C ASN A 156 -17.84 11.26 3.66
N ALA A 157 -16.83 10.57 3.10
CA ALA A 157 -16.01 9.63 3.85
C ALA A 157 -15.10 10.35 4.85
N ASP A 158 -15.06 9.85 6.08
CA ASP A 158 -14.16 10.33 7.15
C ASP A 158 -12.79 9.66 7.05
N ILE A 159 -12.75 8.43 6.55
CA ILE A 159 -11.54 7.63 6.38
C ILE A 159 -11.52 7.09 4.95
N ILE A 160 -10.36 7.15 4.30
CA ILE A 160 -10.09 6.44 3.04
C ILE A 160 -9.03 5.39 3.33
N THR A 161 -9.28 4.15 2.93
CA THR A 161 -8.27 3.10 2.88
C THR A 161 -8.12 2.60 1.45
N MET A 162 -6.88 2.57 0.97
CA MET A 162 -6.52 2.14 -0.36
C MET A 162 -5.32 1.21 -0.28
N SER A 163 -5.56 -0.09 -0.35
CA SER A 163 -4.49 -1.11 -0.35
C SER A 163 -3.93 -1.30 -1.77
N TYR A 164 -3.60 -0.18 -2.41
CA TYR A 164 -3.04 -0.08 -3.74
C TYR A 164 -1.95 1.00 -3.71
N GLY A 165 -0.88 0.77 -4.45
CA GLY A 165 0.25 1.69 -4.54
C GLY A 165 1.25 1.23 -5.59
N GLY A 166 2.19 2.10 -5.92
CA GLY A 166 3.28 1.83 -6.86
C GLY A 166 4.31 2.95 -6.79
N TRP A 167 5.40 2.80 -7.54
CA TRP A 167 6.56 3.71 -7.51
C TRP A 167 6.77 4.50 -8.80
N ASP A 168 5.80 4.46 -9.72
CA ASP A 168 5.92 4.98 -11.09
C ASP A 168 6.02 6.52 -11.20
N THR A 169 6.07 7.27 -10.09
CA THR A 169 6.01 8.75 -10.11
C THR A 169 6.99 9.43 -9.14
N TYR A 170 7.07 10.76 -9.23
CA TYR A 170 7.87 11.59 -8.34
C TYR A 170 7.20 11.66 -6.96
N HIS A 171 7.72 10.94 -5.97
CA HIS A 171 7.15 10.88 -4.61
C HIS A 171 7.47 12.16 -3.80
N ASP A 172 7.39 13.33 -4.44
CA ASP A 172 7.69 14.64 -3.87
C ASP A 172 6.42 15.43 -3.50
N GLY A 173 5.25 14.79 -3.66
CA GLY A 173 3.93 15.38 -3.41
C GLY A 173 3.36 16.15 -4.60
N THR A 174 4.02 16.17 -5.76
CA THR A 174 3.54 16.88 -6.95
C THR A 174 2.69 16.01 -7.87
N SER A 175 2.72 14.68 -7.72
CA SER A 175 1.90 13.77 -8.51
C SER A 175 0.40 14.06 -8.33
N GLN A 176 -0.40 13.72 -9.33
CA GLN A 176 -1.83 14.01 -9.30
C GLN A 176 -2.54 13.17 -8.22
N GLU A 177 -2.03 11.97 -7.97
CA GLU A 177 -2.42 11.08 -6.88
C GLU A 177 -2.13 11.72 -5.53
N ALA A 178 -0.91 12.24 -5.32
CA ALA A 178 -0.57 12.95 -4.09
C ALA A 178 -1.47 14.16 -3.86
N GLN A 179 -1.70 14.98 -4.89
CA GLN A 179 -2.61 16.13 -4.81
C GLN A 179 -4.06 15.71 -4.52
N ALA A 180 -4.51 14.55 -5.00
CA ALA A 180 -5.83 14.01 -4.66
C ALA A 180 -5.91 13.60 -3.18
N VAL A 181 -4.85 12.99 -2.64
CA VAL A 181 -4.73 12.66 -1.22
C VAL A 181 -4.73 13.95 -0.38
N ASP A 182 -3.95 14.96 -0.76
CA ASP A 182 -3.95 16.25 -0.06
C ASP A 182 -5.32 16.92 -0.07
N TYR A 183 -6.03 16.82 -1.20
CA TYR A 183 -7.38 17.30 -1.29
C TYR A 183 -8.29 16.58 -0.29
N ALA A 184 -8.26 15.24 -0.23
CA ALA A 184 -9.04 14.47 0.73
C ALA A 184 -8.71 14.84 2.19
N VAL A 185 -7.42 14.95 2.52
CA VAL A 185 -6.97 15.39 3.86
C VAL A 185 -7.44 16.82 4.16
N SER A 186 -7.40 17.73 3.18
CA SER A 186 -7.90 19.11 3.35
C SER A 186 -9.41 19.18 3.60
N GLN A 187 -10.17 18.16 3.19
CA GLN A 187 -11.60 18.02 3.49
C GLN A 187 -11.86 17.39 4.87
N GLY A 188 -10.81 17.01 5.61
CA GLY A 188 -10.89 16.45 6.96
C GLY A 188 -10.83 14.93 7.02
N ALA A 189 -10.63 14.24 5.89
CA ALA A 189 -10.50 12.79 5.88
C ALA A 189 -9.10 12.32 6.29
N VAL A 190 -9.02 11.15 6.93
CA VAL A 190 -7.75 10.45 7.17
C VAL A 190 -7.55 9.43 6.07
N VAL A 191 -6.36 9.40 5.45
CA VAL A 191 -6.08 8.53 4.30
C VAL A 191 -4.99 7.53 4.65
N PHE A 192 -5.28 6.24 4.44
CA PHE A 192 -4.34 5.12 4.62
C PHE A 192 -4.04 4.47 3.27
N ILE A 193 -2.76 4.42 2.91
CA ILE A 193 -2.28 3.83 1.65
C ILE A 193 -1.18 2.81 1.98
N SER A 194 -1.17 1.67 1.30
CA SER A 194 -0.13 0.65 1.47
C SER A 194 1.25 1.15 1.04
N ALA A 195 2.29 0.82 1.79
CA ALA A 195 3.67 1.24 1.51
C ALA A 195 4.29 0.58 0.26
N GLY A 196 3.71 -0.52 -0.23
CA GLY A 196 4.31 -1.37 -1.27
C GLY A 196 4.82 -2.70 -0.72
N ASN A 197 5.10 -3.66 -1.59
CA ASN A 197 5.52 -5.03 -1.24
C ASN A 197 6.92 -5.38 -1.77
N ASP A 198 7.65 -4.38 -2.25
CA ASP A 198 8.91 -4.53 -2.97
C ASP A 198 10.11 -4.72 -2.00
N ALA A 199 9.90 -4.51 -0.69
CA ALA A 199 10.80 -4.87 0.41
C ALA A 199 12.30 -4.61 0.15
N ASP A 200 13.05 -5.68 -0.19
CA ASP A 200 14.50 -5.69 -0.39
C ASP A 200 14.90 -5.55 -1.88
N ASP A 201 13.99 -5.12 -2.77
CA ASP A 201 14.31 -4.89 -4.19
C ASP A 201 15.28 -3.69 -4.39
N ASP A 202 15.89 -3.17 -3.31
CA ASP A 202 16.84 -2.04 -3.24
C ASP A 202 16.31 -0.76 -3.93
N GLU A 203 14.99 -0.63 -4.03
CA GLU A 203 14.31 0.49 -4.72
C GLU A 203 14.25 1.76 -3.85
N HIS A 204 14.54 1.64 -2.56
CA HIS A 204 14.54 2.75 -1.60
C HIS A 204 15.83 2.81 -0.79
N TYR A 205 16.43 4.00 -0.70
CA TYR A 205 17.55 4.29 0.20
C TYR A 205 17.17 5.42 1.16
N SER A 206 17.48 5.26 2.44
CA SER A 206 17.36 6.33 3.44
C SER A 206 18.64 6.47 4.25
N GLY A 207 18.95 7.69 4.69
CA GLY A 207 20.13 7.96 5.49
C GLY A 207 20.16 9.39 6.02
N THR A 208 21.09 9.66 6.93
CA THR A 208 21.33 10.99 7.48
C THR A 208 22.70 11.48 7.05
N VAL A 209 22.74 12.64 6.39
CA VAL A 209 23.99 13.33 6.05
C VAL A 209 24.20 14.45 7.06
N THR A 210 25.32 14.44 7.77
CA THR A 210 25.66 15.56 8.66
C THR A 210 26.05 16.78 7.84
N ALA A 211 25.67 17.98 8.27
CA ALA A 211 26.03 19.22 7.59
C ALA A 211 27.54 19.30 7.33
N SER A 212 27.93 19.76 6.14
CA SER A 212 29.34 19.80 5.68
C SER A 212 30.02 18.43 5.64
N SER A 213 29.26 17.35 5.42
CA SER A 213 29.76 15.99 5.26
C SER A 213 29.14 15.32 4.03
N SER A 214 29.60 14.11 3.72
CA SER A 214 29.06 13.27 2.66
C SER A 214 28.76 11.87 3.21
N THR A 215 27.86 11.16 2.55
CA THR A 215 27.64 9.73 2.79
C THR A 215 28.68 8.90 2.04
N GLY A 216 28.70 7.60 2.31
CA GLY A 216 29.34 6.65 1.39
C GLY A 216 28.63 6.58 0.04
N PHE A 217 29.22 5.86 -0.90
CA PHE A 217 28.59 5.57 -2.20
C PHE A 217 27.37 4.67 -2.01
N ILE A 218 26.25 5.09 -2.58
CA ILE A 218 25.04 4.27 -2.71
C ILE A 218 25.15 3.54 -4.05
N GLN A 219 25.27 2.21 -4.00
CA GLN A 219 25.43 1.41 -5.20
C GLN A 219 24.06 1.21 -5.88
N VAL A 220 24.02 1.42 -7.20
CA VAL A 220 22.83 1.18 -8.02
C VAL A 220 23.19 0.19 -9.12
N ASN A 221 22.57 -0.98 -9.10
CA ASN A 221 22.85 -2.05 -10.04
C ASN A 221 21.93 -1.96 -11.25
N VAL A 222 22.45 -1.43 -12.36
CA VAL A 222 21.70 -1.37 -13.62
C VAL A 222 21.90 -2.68 -14.38
N THR A 223 20.88 -3.54 -14.43
CA THR A 223 20.89 -4.78 -15.24
C THR A 223 20.01 -4.63 -16.48
N GLY A 224 20.32 -5.35 -17.55
CA GLY A 224 19.48 -5.38 -18.77
C GLY A 224 19.44 -4.08 -19.58
N ALA A 225 20.38 -3.15 -19.37
CA ALA A 225 20.41 -1.87 -20.07
C ALA A 225 20.54 -2.05 -21.60
N GLY A 226 19.59 -1.48 -22.35
CA GLY A 226 19.69 -1.37 -23.80
C GLY A 226 20.55 -0.18 -24.21
N THR A 227 21.23 -0.24 -25.35
CA THR A 227 22.23 0.77 -25.77
C THR A 227 21.70 2.20 -25.88
N ASN A 228 20.37 2.40 -25.97
CA ASN A 228 19.77 3.72 -26.26
C ASN A 228 18.59 4.11 -25.35
N ASN A 229 18.25 3.34 -24.31
CA ASN A 229 16.97 3.55 -23.60
C ASN A 229 16.98 3.31 -22.09
N THR A 230 18.16 3.36 -21.47
CA THR A 230 18.28 3.21 -20.00
C THR A 230 18.57 4.57 -19.39
N ALA A 231 17.58 5.11 -18.68
CA ALA A 231 17.74 6.24 -17.79
C ALA A 231 17.58 5.74 -16.36
N VAL A 232 18.40 6.24 -15.44
CA VAL A 232 18.17 6.02 -14.01
C VAL A 232 17.55 7.30 -13.47
N ALA A 233 16.36 7.17 -12.90
CA ALA A 233 15.66 8.26 -12.22
C ALA A 233 15.70 7.99 -10.72
N TYR A 234 15.89 9.05 -9.94
CA TYR A 234 15.90 8.98 -8.48
C TYR A 234 14.96 10.04 -7.93
N ASN A 235 14.16 9.67 -6.93
CA ASN A 235 13.39 10.61 -6.13
C ASN A 235 14.18 10.91 -4.86
N LEU A 236 14.56 12.17 -4.67
CA LEU A 236 15.28 12.61 -3.50
C LEU A 236 14.36 13.44 -2.62
N VAL A 237 13.99 12.90 -1.45
CA VAL A 237 13.35 13.65 -0.38
C VAL A 237 14.37 13.81 0.74
N TRP A 238 14.63 15.05 1.16
CA TRP A 238 15.57 15.34 2.25
C TRP A 238 15.07 16.52 3.10
N PHE A 239 15.46 16.53 4.38
CA PHE A 239 15.06 17.54 5.37
C PHE A 239 16.23 17.84 6.32
N ASP A 240 16.53 19.12 6.52
CA ASP A 240 17.63 19.59 7.38
C ASP A 240 17.18 20.47 8.57
N GLY A 241 15.88 20.48 8.88
CA GLY A 241 15.30 21.23 9.99
C GLY A 241 14.81 22.63 9.60
N THR A 242 14.12 23.30 10.52
CA THR A 242 13.59 24.66 10.27
C THR A 242 14.68 25.72 10.46
N GLY A 243 15.01 26.49 9.41
CA GLY A 243 15.81 27.71 9.50
C GLY A 243 17.31 27.58 9.21
N THR A 244 17.75 26.44 8.69
CA THR A 244 19.09 26.24 8.13
C THR A 244 18.94 25.95 6.63
N ASN A 245 19.79 26.54 5.79
CA ASN A 245 19.81 26.28 4.35
C ASN A 245 21.07 25.45 4.03
N ASN A 246 21.00 24.12 4.17
CA ASN A 246 22.11 23.27 3.75
C ASN A 246 21.82 22.73 2.35
N ASP A 247 22.37 23.32 1.29
CA ASP A 247 22.24 22.75 -0.05
C ASP A 247 22.75 21.30 -0.09
N LEU A 248 22.02 20.42 -0.79
CA LEU A 248 22.42 19.03 -1.00
C LEU A 248 23.02 18.87 -2.39
N GLU A 249 24.24 18.36 -2.48
CA GLU A 249 24.87 17.97 -3.74
C GLU A 249 24.76 16.46 -3.94
N LEU A 250 24.22 16.03 -5.08
CA LEU A 250 24.28 14.65 -5.54
C LEU A 250 25.36 14.51 -6.60
N GLU A 251 26.25 13.56 -6.38
CA GLU A 251 27.34 13.22 -7.29
C GLU A 251 27.15 11.81 -7.85
N TYR A 252 27.20 11.67 -9.17
CA TYR A 252 27.05 10.41 -9.88
C TYR A 252 28.40 9.90 -10.34
N TYR A 253 28.71 8.66 -9.99
CA TYR A 253 29.98 8.02 -10.30
C TYR A 253 29.77 6.76 -11.15
N ASP A 254 30.72 6.45 -12.03
CA ASP A 254 30.74 5.15 -12.70
C ASP A 254 31.24 4.02 -11.77
N SER A 255 31.22 2.78 -12.28
CA SER A 255 31.71 1.59 -11.55
C SER A 255 33.20 1.64 -11.15
N SER A 256 33.98 2.58 -11.68
CA SER A 256 35.39 2.82 -11.33
C SER A 256 35.57 4.05 -10.44
N TYR A 257 34.48 4.59 -9.88
CA TYR A 257 34.45 5.79 -9.04
C TYR A 257 34.93 7.06 -9.76
N VAL A 258 34.72 7.14 -11.08
CA VAL A 258 34.94 8.39 -11.84
C VAL A 258 33.64 9.21 -11.82
N LEU A 259 33.72 10.46 -11.39
CA LEU A 259 32.59 11.39 -11.39
C LEU A 259 32.10 11.62 -12.83
N LEU A 260 30.83 11.33 -13.07
CA LEU A 260 30.15 11.51 -14.35
C LEU A 260 29.35 12.82 -14.38
N ALA A 261 28.66 13.15 -13.29
CA ALA A 261 27.84 14.34 -13.15
C ALA A 261 27.67 14.74 -11.68
N SER A 262 27.43 16.02 -11.40
CA SER A 262 26.93 16.47 -10.10
C SER A 262 25.74 17.41 -10.28
N THR A 263 24.84 17.43 -9.32
CA THR A 263 23.66 18.32 -9.30
C THR A 263 23.48 18.87 -7.90
N ASN A 264 23.35 20.19 -7.81
CA ASN A 264 23.09 20.90 -6.57
C ASN A 264 21.59 21.15 -6.45
N TYR A 265 21.01 20.70 -5.35
CA TYR A 265 19.61 20.92 -5.00
C TYR A 265 19.57 22.04 -3.97
N ALA A 266 19.31 23.26 -4.47
CA ALA A 266 18.94 24.38 -3.63
C ALA A 266 17.56 24.12 -3.02
N GLN A 267 17.36 24.50 -1.76
CA GLN A 267 16.15 24.21 -1.00
C GLN A 267 14.86 24.51 -1.80
N GLN A 268 14.13 23.46 -2.17
CA GLN A 268 12.68 23.48 -2.25
C GLN A 268 12.24 22.44 -1.25
N GLU A 269 11.75 22.89 -0.09
CA GLU A 269 11.11 21.99 0.86
C GLU A 269 10.08 21.15 0.09
N SER A 270 10.23 19.82 0.09
CA SER A 270 9.03 19.01 0.00
C SER A 270 8.34 19.19 1.34
N SER A 271 7.28 19.98 1.37
CA SER A 271 6.47 20.22 2.57
C SER A 271 5.70 18.97 3.04
N ARG A 272 6.02 17.79 2.48
CA ARG A 272 5.20 16.57 2.47
C ARG A 272 6.05 15.30 2.56
N GLY A 273 7.03 15.31 3.46
CA GLY A 273 7.69 14.08 3.92
C GLY A 273 6.77 13.21 4.77
#